data_AF-A0A813GFR9-F1
#
_entry.id   AF-A0A813GFR9-F1
#
_cell.length_a   1.000
_cell.length_b   1.000
_cell.length_c   1.000
_cell.angle_alpha   90.00
_cell.angle_beta   90.00
_cell.angle_gamma   90.00
#
_symmetry.space_group_name_H-M   'P 1'
#
loop_
_entity.id
_entity.type
_entity.pdbx_description
1 polymer ?
#
loop_
_entity_poly.entity_id
_entity_poly.type
_entity_poly.pdbx_seq_one_letter_code
_entity_poly.pdbx_strand_id
1 'polypeptide(L)'
;MMLHYDPQRSSTTDVVRQAMIPLSRLPGQGGQSLAALLRPGRSPMRSRNVLPETMVTHSWANKFLHLVAAVVADALKEDYFGEVAQIMTTVGIAPLIERLEKNGSCDDSYWICAFCINQHASICSGFGTPPDEGTPQFARWDTSRRDSVTGDLFQACPCGQQQHWASTSPDRCEMNKFTDMMALLQNRVEGFSQLVAVDGQFNVFERAWCVAELVEAHYSGMPQNIEMLDDTELDIYADDLSVFKKLTNLTVLDCSSSRPEDKEAILATIGNVAEFDAQLQAVIFGKGGLLSRQFIGFDSLDAAGRAARRVAAAATLMRAKSRERSLPTRPSTDT
;
A
#
# COMPACT_ATOMS: atom_id res chain seq x y z
N MET A 1 24.33 8.17 -3.31
CA MET A 1 24.01 6.75 -3.60
C MET A 1 23.95 6.03 -2.26
N MET A 2 22.94 5.19 -2.04
CA MET A 2 22.74 4.46 -0.77
C MET A 2 23.86 3.42 -0.61
N LEU A 3 24.63 3.49 0.47
CA LEU A 3 25.87 2.71 0.63
C LEU A 3 25.61 1.21 0.86
N HIS A 4 24.51 0.87 1.54
CA HIS A 4 24.16 -0.48 1.97
C HIS A 4 22.93 -1.04 1.24
N TYR A 5 22.65 -0.57 0.02
CA TYR A 5 21.53 -1.09 -0.74
C TYR A 5 21.73 -2.57 -1.06
N ASP A 6 20.75 -3.38 -0.66
CA ASP A 6 20.65 -4.80 -0.97
C ASP A 6 19.26 -5.05 -1.56
N PRO A 7 19.13 -5.40 -2.86
CA PRO A 7 17.84 -5.57 -3.49
C PRO A 7 16.98 -6.69 -2.86
N GLN A 8 17.60 -7.62 -2.13
CA GLN A 8 16.91 -8.70 -1.43
C GLN A 8 16.41 -8.32 -0.04
N ARG A 9 16.85 -7.19 0.52
CA ARG A 9 16.56 -6.79 1.90
C ARG A 9 16.00 -5.37 2.01
N SER A 10 16.56 -4.43 1.25
CA SER A 10 16.18 -3.02 1.27
C SER A 10 14.71 -2.83 0.91
N SER A 11 13.96 -2.32 1.88
CA SER A 11 12.60 -1.86 1.74
C SER A 11 12.53 -0.53 1.00
N THR A 12 11.33 -0.15 0.57
CA THR A 12 11.07 1.19 0.04
C THR A 12 11.40 2.26 1.10
N THR A 13 11.15 1.98 2.38
CA THR A 13 11.49 2.91 3.49
C THR A 13 12.98 3.25 3.50
N ASP A 14 13.85 2.26 3.32
CA ASP A 14 15.31 2.45 3.28
C ASP A 14 15.69 3.39 2.14
N VAL A 15 15.17 3.13 0.94
CA VAL A 15 15.47 3.91 -0.27
C VAL A 15 14.93 5.33 -0.15
N VAL A 16 13.73 5.52 0.42
CA VAL A 16 13.17 6.86 0.67
C VAL A 16 14.08 7.65 1.61
N ARG A 17 14.48 7.04 2.73
CA ARG A 17 15.27 7.72 3.78
C ARG A 17 16.71 8.00 3.36
N GLN A 18 17.35 7.09 2.62
CA GLN A 18 18.78 7.18 2.31
C GLN A 18 19.12 7.64 0.90
N ALA A 19 18.20 7.52 -0.04
CA ALA A 19 18.41 7.98 -1.41
C ALA A 19 17.46 9.13 -1.76
N MET A 20 16.15 8.94 -1.65
CA MET A 20 15.19 9.92 -2.18
C MET A 20 15.22 11.24 -1.41
N ILE A 21 15.16 11.23 -0.08
CA ILE A 21 15.24 12.45 0.73
C ILE A 21 16.56 13.21 0.48
N PRO A 22 17.75 12.58 0.55
CA PRO A 22 19.00 13.26 0.23
C PRO A 22 19.08 13.81 -1.20
N LEU A 23 18.66 13.03 -2.21
CA LEU A 23 18.68 13.45 -3.61
C LEU A 23 17.68 14.57 -3.90
N SER A 24 16.63 14.69 -3.09
CA SER A 24 15.57 15.68 -3.29
C SER A 24 15.70 16.95 -2.44
N ARG A 25 16.78 17.05 -1.67
CA ARG A 25 17.09 18.22 -0.85
C ARG A 25 17.56 19.38 -1.71
N LEU A 26 17.04 20.58 -1.46
CA LEU A 26 17.50 21.81 -2.09
C LEU A 26 18.51 22.53 -1.17
N PRO A 27 19.55 23.19 -1.74
CA PRO A 27 20.49 23.97 -0.94
C PRO A 27 19.78 25.07 -0.13
N GLY A 28 19.82 24.96 1.20
CA GLY A 28 19.36 26.01 2.12
C GLY A 28 17.85 26.20 2.30
N GLN A 29 16.98 25.39 1.68
CA GLN A 29 15.52 25.65 1.69
C GLN A 29 14.66 24.38 1.70
N GLY A 30 14.95 23.40 2.56
CA GLY A 30 14.15 22.17 2.59
C GLY A 30 14.40 21.26 1.38
N GLY A 31 13.34 20.85 0.70
CA GLY A 31 13.39 20.05 -0.51
C GLY A 31 12.04 19.92 -1.20
N GLN A 32 12.02 19.22 -2.33
CA GLN A 32 10.82 18.98 -3.14
C GLN A 32 10.60 17.47 -3.34
N SER A 33 9.52 17.06 -4.01
CA SER A 33 9.37 15.66 -4.37
C SER A 33 10.44 15.22 -5.38
N LEU A 34 10.88 13.96 -5.30
CA LEU A 34 11.90 13.45 -6.21
C LEU A 34 11.41 13.49 -7.67
N ALA A 35 10.13 13.18 -7.89
CA ALA A 35 9.49 13.28 -9.20
C ALA A 35 9.58 14.70 -9.79
N ALA A 36 9.49 15.76 -8.97
CA ALA A 36 9.63 17.13 -9.44
C ALA A 36 11.06 17.46 -9.92
N LEU A 37 12.10 16.86 -9.34
CA LEU A 37 13.48 17.01 -9.79
C LEU A 37 13.81 16.19 -11.02
N LEU A 38 13.24 15.00 -11.12
CA LEU A 38 13.49 14.07 -12.22
C LEU A 38 12.72 14.44 -13.50
N ARG A 39 11.89 15.49 -13.48
CA ARG A 39 11.16 15.95 -14.67
C ARG A 39 12.16 16.18 -15.82
N PRO A 40 11.99 15.50 -16.97
CA PRO A 40 12.90 15.67 -18.09
C PRO A 40 12.84 17.11 -18.61
N GLY A 41 13.95 17.83 -18.42
CA GLY A 41 14.12 19.24 -18.79
C GLY A 41 15.51 19.56 -19.37
N ARG A 42 16.21 18.56 -19.92
CA ARG A 42 17.38 18.74 -20.81
C ARG A 42 17.38 17.83 -22.04
N SER A 43 16.27 17.13 -22.31
CA SER A 43 16.05 16.49 -23.62
C SER A 43 15.02 17.32 -24.39
N PRO A 44 15.33 17.82 -25.61
CA PRO A 44 14.46 18.72 -26.36
C PRO A 44 13.13 18.08 -26.83
N MET A 45 12.85 16.83 -26.48
CA MET A 45 11.69 16.09 -26.99
C MET A 45 10.54 15.88 -25.99
N ARG A 46 10.73 16.12 -24.68
CA ARG A 46 9.70 15.77 -23.67
C ARG A 46 9.54 16.83 -22.57
N SER A 47 8.99 17.97 -22.95
CA SER A 47 8.59 19.07 -22.07
C SER A 47 7.05 19.15 -21.95
N ARG A 48 6.41 18.16 -21.33
CA ARG A 48 5.03 18.30 -20.88
C ARG A 48 4.92 17.85 -19.43
N ASN A 49 4.14 18.60 -18.64
CA ASN A 49 3.61 18.10 -17.37
C ASN A 49 2.73 16.89 -17.71
N VAL A 50 3.32 15.68 -17.74
CA VAL A 50 2.58 14.45 -18.00
C VAL A 50 1.83 14.11 -16.71
N LEU A 51 0.50 14.06 -16.81
CA LEU A 51 -0.33 13.49 -15.76
C LEU A 51 -0.13 11.97 -15.79
N PRO A 52 0.04 11.32 -14.63
CA PRO A 52 0.25 9.88 -14.59
C PRO A 52 -1.01 9.13 -15.05
N GLU A 53 -0.81 8.04 -15.78
CA GLU A 53 -1.83 7.12 -16.28
C GLU A 53 -2.17 6.03 -15.26
N THR A 54 -1.24 5.73 -14.36
CA THR A 54 -1.42 4.68 -13.35
C THR A 54 -1.00 5.15 -11.98
N MET A 55 -1.85 5.02 -10.96
CA MET A 55 -1.44 5.14 -9.55
C MET A 55 -0.97 3.79 -9.01
N VAL A 56 0.14 3.78 -8.27
CA VAL A 56 0.67 2.57 -7.65
C VAL A 56 0.36 2.53 -6.16
N THR A 57 -0.46 1.58 -5.75
CA THR A 57 -0.72 1.23 -4.36
C THR A 57 0.31 0.20 -3.89
N HIS A 58 1.08 0.54 -2.86
CA HIS A 58 2.16 -0.29 -2.34
C HIS A 58 2.42 -0.05 -0.85
N SER A 59 3.02 -1.03 -0.18
CA SER A 59 3.51 -0.87 1.20
C SER A 59 4.99 -0.50 1.22
N TRP A 60 5.35 0.48 2.03
CA TRP A 60 6.74 0.91 2.19
C TRP A 60 7.64 -0.09 2.93
N ALA A 61 7.04 -1.06 3.62
CA ALA A 61 7.77 -2.17 4.23
C ALA A 61 8.24 -3.18 3.17
N ASN A 62 7.63 -3.17 1.98
CA ASN A 62 7.98 -4.09 0.91
C ASN A 62 9.35 -3.74 0.35
N LYS A 63 10.05 -4.77 -0.15
CA LYS A 63 11.32 -4.61 -0.86
C LYS A 63 11.17 -3.59 -2.00
N PHE A 64 12.10 -2.65 -2.10
CA PHE A 64 12.06 -1.66 -3.16
C PHE A 64 12.19 -2.31 -4.55
N LEU A 65 12.96 -3.40 -4.66
CA LEU A 65 13.03 -4.23 -5.85
C LEU A 65 11.65 -4.66 -6.34
N HIS A 66 10.78 -5.15 -5.46
CA HIS A 66 9.46 -5.66 -5.83
C HIS A 66 8.56 -4.54 -6.34
N LEU A 67 8.62 -3.35 -5.72
CA LEU A 67 7.89 -2.18 -6.20
C LEU A 67 8.29 -1.83 -7.65
N VAL A 68 9.59 -1.74 -7.92
CA VAL A 68 10.08 -1.38 -9.26
C VAL A 68 9.80 -2.49 -10.26
N ALA A 69 9.99 -3.76 -9.87
CA ALA A 69 9.69 -4.91 -10.72
C ALA A 69 8.20 -4.98 -11.09
N ALA A 70 7.30 -4.74 -10.14
CA ALA A 70 5.85 -4.69 -10.39
C ALA A 70 5.48 -3.61 -11.41
N VAL A 71 6.03 -2.40 -11.29
CA VAL A 71 5.78 -1.33 -12.27
C VAL A 71 6.29 -1.70 -13.66
N VAL A 72 7.48 -2.30 -13.75
CA VAL A 72 8.03 -2.74 -15.04
C VAL A 72 7.24 -3.90 -15.63
N ALA A 73 6.78 -4.85 -14.81
CA ALA A 73 5.93 -5.95 -15.26
C ALA A 73 4.58 -5.46 -15.80
N ASP A 74 3.91 -4.53 -15.10
CA ASP A 74 2.65 -3.92 -15.58
C ASP A 74 2.85 -3.15 -16.91
N ALA A 75 3.96 -2.42 -17.05
CA ALA A 75 4.32 -1.74 -18.31
C ALA A 75 4.65 -2.74 -19.44
N LEU A 76 5.16 -3.92 -19.11
CA LEU A 76 5.42 -5.00 -20.06
C LEU A 76 4.20 -5.89 -20.33
N LYS A 77 3.12 -5.73 -19.56
CA LYS A 77 1.90 -6.58 -19.60
C LYS A 77 2.20 -8.03 -19.25
N GLU A 78 3.13 -8.25 -18.32
CA GLU A 78 3.37 -9.56 -17.71
C GLU A 78 2.30 -9.85 -16.64
N ASP A 79 2.03 -11.11 -16.36
CA ASP A 79 1.10 -11.51 -15.28
C ASP A 79 1.75 -11.51 -13.89
N TYR A 80 3.09 -11.62 -13.83
CA TYR A 80 3.88 -11.69 -12.60
C TYR A 80 5.22 -10.96 -12.75
N PHE A 81 5.71 -10.37 -11.65
CA PHE A 81 6.96 -9.61 -11.65
C PHE A 81 8.20 -10.42 -11.25
N GLY A 82 8.07 -11.70 -10.90
CA GLY A 82 9.18 -12.54 -10.44
C GLY A 82 10.36 -12.60 -11.41
N GLU A 83 10.09 -12.84 -12.69
CA GLU A 83 11.12 -12.85 -13.73
C GLU A 83 11.78 -11.47 -13.86
N VAL A 84 10.98 -10.40 -13.84
CA VAL A 84 11.46 -9.01 -13.92
C VAL A 84 12.41 -8.71 -12.76
N ALA A 85 12.05 -9.08 -11.53
CA ALA A 85 12.88 -8.91 -10.35
C ALA A 85 14.17 -9.74 -10.42
N GLN A 86 14.11 -10.96 -10.96
CA GLN A 86 15.28 -11.78 -11.19
C GLN A 86 16.24 -11.13 -12.19
N ILE A 87 15.74 -10.67 -13.35
CA ILE A 87 16.55 -9.99 -14.37
C ILE A 87 17.25 -8.76 -13.78
N MET A 88 16.52 -7.92 -13.02
CA MET A 88 17.08 -6.72 -12.37
C MET A 88 18.28 -7.04 -11.47
N THR A 89 18.28 -8.20 -10.81
CA THR A 89 19.31 -8.58 -9.84
C THR A 89 20.45 -9.41 -10.43
N THR A 90 20.21 -10.20 -11.48
CA THR A 90 21.22 -11.08 -12.07
C THR A 90 21.86 -10.53 -13.34
N VAL A 91 21.10 -9.80 -14.16
CA VAL A 91 21.56 -9.27 -15.46
C VAL A 91 21.65 -7.74 -15.43
N GLY A 92 20.83 -7.09 -14.62
CA GLY A 92 20.70 -5.63 -14.55
C GLY A 92 19.51 -5.12 -15.37
N ILE A 93 19.39 -3.79 -15.49
CA ILE A 93 18.19 -3.14 -16.05
C ILE A 93 18.18 -3.00 -17.57
N ALA A 94 19.33 -3.15 -18.25
CA ALA A 94 19.44 -2.90 -19.69
C ALA A 94 18.51 -3.80 -20.56
N PRO A 95 18.37 -5.12 -20.30
CA PRO A 95 17.42 -5.94 -21.05
C PRO A 95 15.96 -5.54 -20.87
N LEU A 96 15.60 -5.02 -19.70
CA LEU A 96 14.24 -4.57 -19.41
C LEU A 96 13.93 -3.25 -20.12
N ILE A 97 14.91 -2.34 -20.20
CA ILE A 97 14.78 -1.12 -21.01
C ILE A 97 14.54 -1.49 -22.48
N GLU A 98 15.30 -2.44 -23.04
CA GLU A 98 15.10 -2.90 -24.42
C GLU A 98 13.71 -3.52 -24.64
N ARG A 99 13.20 -4.29 -23.65
CA ARG A 99 11.84 -4.85 -23.69
C ARG A 99 10.78 -3.74 -23.67
N LEU A 100 10.92 -2.74 -22.80
CA LEU A 100 10.01 -1.59 -22.72
C LEU A 100 10.02 -0.77 -24.02
N GLU A 101 11.19 -0.57 -24.63
CA GLU A 101 11.32 0.12 -25.91
C GLU A 101 10.61 -0.65 -27.04
N LYS A 102 10.79 -1.97 -27.08
CA LYS A 102 10.11 -2.86 -28.06
C LYS A 102 8.59 -2.89 -27.87
N ASN A 103 8.12 -2.86 -26.63
CA ASN A 103 6.69 -2.82 -26.30
C ASN A 103 6.07 -1.42 -26.47
N GLY A 104 6.89 -0.38 -26.64
CA GLY A 104 6.42 1.00 -26.76
C GLY A 104 5.92 1.61 -25.45
N SER A 105 6.26 1.02 -24.29
CA SER A 105 5.78 1.42 -22.96
C SER A 105 6.79 2.23 -22.15
N CYS A 106 7.87 2.71 -22.77
CA CYS A 106 8.83 3.63 -22.13
C CYS A 106 8.22 4.97 -21.69
N ASP A 107 7.02 5.29 -22.17
CA ASP A 107 6.34 6.56 -21.93
C ASP A 107 5.20 6.43 -20.91
N ASP A 108 4.89 5.19 -20.50
CA ASP A 108 3.89 4.90 -19.48
C ASP A 108 4.24 5.63 -18.19
N SER A 109 3.25 6.30 -17.61
CA SER A 109 3.48 7.25 -16.52
C SER A 109 2.82 6.80 -15.23
N TYR A 110 3.64 6.60 -14.19
CA TYR A 110 3.20 6.07 -12.90
C TYR A 110 3.30 7.11 -11.79
N TRP A 111 2.24 7.24 -10.99
CA TRP A 111 2.26 7.96 -9.73
C TRP A 111 2.60 7.00 -8.59
N ILE A 112 3.72 7.24 -7.93
CA ILE A 112 4.20 6.41 -6.83
C ILE A 112 4.47 7.34 -5.64
N CYS A 113 3.79 7.13 -4.52
CA CYS A 113 3.81 8.09 -3.41
C CYS A 113 5.23 8.36 -2.87
N ALA A 114 6.11 7.36 -2.86
CA ALA A 114 7.51 7.51 -2.48
C ALA A 114 8.26 8.58 -3.30
N PHE A 115 7.95 8.69 -4.59
CA PHE A 115 8.59 9.63 -5.53
C PHE A 115 7.84 10.95 -5.66
N CYS A 116 6.50 10.89 -5.66
CA CYS A 116 5.64 12.01 -6.01
C CYS A 116 5.35 12.94 -4.83
N ILE A 117 5.39 12.44 -3.60
CA ILE A 117 5.18 13.23 -2.39
C ILE A 117 6.44 13.98 -1.99
N ASN A 118 6.27 15.22 -1.54
CA ASN A 118 7.36 15.97 -0.93
C ASN A 118 7.73 15.38 0.44
N GLN A 119 8.72 14.48 0.43
CA GLN A 119 9.19 13.83 1.65
C GLN A 119 9.76 14.81 2.68
N HIS A 120 10.23 15.99 2.24
CA HIS A 120 10.74 17.03 3.14
C HIS A 120 9.62 17.74 3.91
N ALA A 121 8.47 17.95 3.28
CA ALA A 121 7.29 18.51 3.92
C ALA A 121 6.44 17.45 4.65
N SER A 122 6.85 16.18 4.60
CA SER A 122 6.11 15.05 5.16
C SER A 122 6.89 14.40 6.29
N ILE A 123 7.92 13.59 6.00
CA ILE A 123 8.51 12.66 6.98
C ILE A 123 9.98 12.91 7.29
N CYS A 124 10.68 13.81 6.58
CA CYS A 124 12.14 13.82 6.60
C CYS A 124 12.77 14.15 7.97
N SER A 125 12.10 14.91 8.85
CA SER A 125 12.71 15.40 10.09
C SER A 125 12.53 14.47 11.30
N GLY A 126 11.82 13.34 11.15
CA GLY A 126 11.68 12.38 12.24
C GLY A 126 10.73 11.22 11.97
N PHE A 127 10.32 10.56 13.06
CA PHE A 127 9.51 9.33 13.07
C PHE A 127 8.20 9.48 13.87
N GLY A 128 7.83 10.71 14.23
CA GLY A 128 6.70 10.96 15.13
C GLY A 128 6.99 10.60 16.58
N THR A 129 5.96 10.70 17.42
CA THR A 129 6.02 10.32 18.84
C THR A 129 6.08 8.79 18.96
N PRO A 130 7.00 8.23 19.76
CA PRO A 130 7.02 6.79 19.99
C PRO A 130 5.73 6.32 20.68
N PRO A 131 5.13 5.19 20.26
CA PRO A 131 4.09 4.51 21.02
C PRO A 131 4.62 3.96 22.35
N ASP A 132 3.72 3.47 23.20
CA ASP A 132 4.11 2.85 24.48
C ASP A 132 4.98 1.60 24.26
N GLU A 133 6.08 1.51 25.01
CA GLU A 133 7.01 0.38 24.95
C GLU A 133 6.30 -0.96 25.23
N GLY A 134 6.75 -2.02 24.55
CA GLY A 134 6.17 -3.36 24.68
C GLY A 134 4.87 -3.59 23.89
N THR A 135 4.35 -2.57 23.21
CA THR A 135 3.18 -2.72 22.33
C THR A 135 3.57 -3.18 20.90
N PRO A 136 2.68 -3.86 20.16
CA PRO A 136 2.90 -4.14 18.74
C PRO A 136 3.13 -2.88 17.90
N GLN A 137 2.53 -1.75 18.30
CA GLN A 137 2.70 -0.45 17.65
C GLN A 137 4.13 0.07 17.83
N PHE A 138 4.70 -0.07 19.04
CA PHE A 138 6.09 0.29 19.29
C PHE A 138 7.06 -0.57 18.48
N ALA A 139 6.84 -1.88 18.39
CA ALA A 139 7.68 -2.75 17.56
C ALA A 139 7.71 -2.31 16.09
N ARG A 140 6.53 -2.01 15.51
CA ARG A 140 6.42 -1.48 14.14
C ARG A 140 7.11 -0.11 13.99
N TRP A 141 6.90 0.78 14.95
CA TRP A 141 7.54 2.10 14.97
C TRP A 141 9.07 1.98 15.03
N ASP A 142 9.61 1.12 15.90
CA ASP A 142 11.04 0.89 16.04
C ASP A 142 11.64 0.25 14.78
N THR A 143 10.96 -0.71 14.15
CA THR A 143 11.37 -1.26 12.87
C THR A 143 11.37 -0.18 11.77
N SER A 144 10.35 0.69 11.72
CA SER A 144 10.22 1.70 10.66
C SER A 144 11.29 2.80 10.67
N ARG A 145 12.01 2.96 11.80
CA ARG A 145 13.08 3.95 11.96
C ARG A 145 14.49 3.36 11.77
N ARG A 146 14.58 2.07 11.42
CA ARG A 146 15.83 1.34 11.25
C ARG A 146 16.01 0.92 9.81
N ASP A 147 17.27 0.93 9.37
CA ASP A 147 17.68 0.35 8.11
C ASP A 147 17.48 -1.17 8.14
N SER A 148 16.78 -1.73 7.15
CA SER A 148 16.47 -3.17 7.10
C SER A 148 17.69 -4.08 6.86
N VAL A 149 18.79 -3.52 6.36
CA VAL A 149 20.04 -4.19 6.04
C VAL A 149 21.00 -4.14 7.24
N THR A 150 21.21 -2.95 7.81
CA THR A 150 22.20 -2.74 8.88
C THR A 150 21.60 -2.74 10.29
N GLY A 151 20.31 -2.46 10.44
CA GLY A 151 19.64 -2.27 11.73
C GLY A 151 19.88 -0.90 12.38
N ASP A 152 20.66 -0.04 11.72
CA ASP A 152 21.01 1.29 12.24
C ASP A 152 19.82 2.24 12.17
N LEU A 153 19.81 3.23 13.06
CA LEU A 153 18.80 4.28 13.03
C LEU A 153 19.05 5.24 11.87
N PHE A 154 17.99 5.50 11.11
CA PHE A 154 18.01 6.54 10.11
C PHE A 154 18.26 7.91 10.75
N GLN A 155 19.08 8.72 10.07
CA GLN A 155 19.31 10.10 10.46
C GLN A 155 18.18 10.99 9.96
N ALA A 156 17.67 11.86 10.84
CA ALA A 156 16.72 12.89 10.45
C ALA A 156 17.38 13.90 9.49
N CYS A 157 16.62 14.37 8.50
CA CYS A 157 17.10 15.37 7.57
C CYS A 157 17.20 16.74 8.26
N PRO A 158 18.36 17.44 8.20
CA PRO A 158 18.54 18.73 8.86
C PRO A 158 18.10 19.90 7.96
N CYS A 159 17.13 19.69 7.07
CA CYS A 159 16.73 20.71 6.09
C CYS A 159 15.83 21.81 6.67
N GLY A 160 15.25 21.58 7.86
CA GLY A 160 14.39 22.55 8.56
C GLY A 160 13.02 22.77 7.91
N GLN A 161 12.66 22.00 6.88
CA GLN A 161 11.36 22.09 6.23
C GLN A 161 10.24 21.79 7.25
N GLN A 162 9.22 22.65 7.29
CA GLN A 162 8.05 22.40 8.12
C GLN A 162 7.29 21.17 7.60
N GLN A 163 6.98 20.24 8.50
CA GLN A 163 6.15 19.08 8.19
C GLN A 163 4.66 19.43 8.30
N HIS A 164 3.87 18.91 7.36
CA HIS A 164 2.42 19.08 7.31
C HIS A 164 1.73 17.74 7.50
N TRP A 165 0.92 17.64 8.54
CA TRP A 165 0.23 16.42 8.94
C TRP A 165 -1.28 16.58 8.85
N ALA A 166 -2.01 15.49 8.62
CA ALA A 166 -3.46 15.52 8.50
C ALA A 166 -4.14 16.12 9.75
N SER A 167 -3.60 15.84 10.94
CA SER A 167 -4.15 16.32 12.21
C SER A 167 -3.86 17.80 12.52
N THR A 168 -2.79 18.38 11.98
CA THR A 168 -2.34 19.75 12.36
C THR A 168 -2.37 20.75 11.21
N SER A 169 -2.31 20.30 9.96
CA SER A 169 -2.28 21.14 8.76
C SER A 169 -2.94 20.39 7.59
N PRO A 170 -4.23 20.03 7.69
CA PRO A 170 -4.91 19.16 6.73
C PRO A 170 -4.90 19.71 5.30
N ASP A 171 -4.92 21.04 5.12
CA ASP A 171 -4.91 21.66 3.79
C ASP A 171 -3.54 21.60 3.10
N ARG A 172 -2.46 21.41 3.87
CA ARG A 172 -1.08 21.35 3.36
C ARG A 172 -0.47 19.96 3.39
N CYS A 173 -1.13 19.00 4.04
CA CYS A 173 -0.67 17.62 4.08
C CYS A 173 -0.91 17.00 2.70
N GLU A 174 0.12 16.50 2.02
CA GLU A 174 -0.09 15.82 0.73
C GLU A 174 -0.66 14.40 0.92
N MET A 175 -0.39 13.77 2.07
CA MET A 175 -0.76 12.37 2.35
C MET A 175 -2.27 12.15 2.53
N ASN A 176 -3.02 13.16 2.97
CA ASN A 176 -4.48 13.05 3.08
C ASN A 176 -5.21 13.40 1.78
N LYS A 177 -4.48 13.65 0.68
CA LYS A 177 -5.02 14.06 -0.63
C LYS A 177 -5.03 12.94 -1.65
N PHE A 178 -4.75 11.70 -1.24
CA PHE A 178 -4.65 10.58 -2.20
C PHE A 178 -6.00 10.32 -2.88
N THR A 179 -7.10 10.31 -2.12
CA THR A 179 -8.46 10.22 -2.68
C THR A 179 -8.78 11.38 -3.62
N ASP A 180 -8.47 12.63 -3.23
CA ASP A 180 -8.67 13.81 -4.08
C ASP A 180 -7.87 13.71 -5.39
N MET A 181 -6.63 13.20 -5.30
CA MET A 181 -5.72 13.01 -6.43
C MET A 181 -6.24 11.91 -7.37
N MET A 182 -6.70 10.78 -6.83
CA MET A 182 -7.32 9.71 -7.60
C MET A 182 -8.54 10.21 -8.38
N ALA A 183 -9.46 10.90 -7.71
CA ALA A 183 -10.65 11.48 -8.33
C ALA A 183 -10.28 12.52 -9.40
N LEU A 184 -9.29 13.37 -9.14
CA LEU A 184 -8.83 14.37 -10.10
C LEU A 184 -8.24 13.73 -11.36
N LEU A 185 -7.39 12.73 -11.21
CA LEU A 185 -6.72 12.07 -12.34
C LEU A 185 -7.69 11.23 -13.16
N GLN A 186 -8.59 10.50 -12.51
CA GLN A 186 -9.62 9.74 -13.21
C GLN A 186 -10.49 10.63 -14.10
N ASN A 187 -10.78 11.86 -13.66
CA ASN A 187 -11.53 12.83 -14.45
C ASN A 187 -10.72 13.49 -15.58
N ARG A 188 -9.39 13.43 -15.53
CA ARG A 188 -8.50 14.17 -16.46
C ARG A 188 -7.72 13.28 -17.42
N VAL A 189 -7.52 12.02 -17.06
CA VAL A 189 -6.71 11.06 -17.79
C VAL A 189 -7.62 9.92 -18.20
N GLU A 190 -7.88 9.82 -19.50
CA GLU A 190 -8.65 8.72 -20.06
C GLU A 190 -7.93 7.40 -19.77
N GLY A 191 -8.67 6.42 -19.24
CA GLY A 191 -8.10 5.12 -18.88
C GLY A 191 -7.21 5.12 -17.64
N PHE A 192 -7.26 6.18 -16.81
CA PHE A 192 -6.53 6.20 -15.54
C PHE A 192 -6.81 4.95 -14.71
N SER A 193 -5.75 4.29 -14.24
CA SER A 193 -5.83 2.99 -13.60
C SER A 193 -5.07 2.94 -12.26
N GLN A 194 -5.28 1.87 -11.50
CA GLN A 194 -4.52 1.56 -10.30
C GLN A 194 -3.75 0.25 -10.51
N LEU A 195 -2.46 0.29 -10.16
CA LEU A 195 -1.61 -0.88 -10.01
C LEU A 195 -1.44 -1.21 -8.53
N VAL A 196 -1.75 -2.43 -8.13
CA VAL A 196 -1.56 -2.94 -6.77
C VAL A 196 -0.32 -3.82 -6.74
N ALA A 197 0.79 -3.27 -6.22
CA ALA A 197 2.05 -4.00 -6.12
C ALA A 197 2.09 -4.83 -4.83
N VAL A 198 1.94 -6.16 -4.97
CA VAL A 198 1.82 -7.10 -3.85
C VAL A 198 3.13 -7.84 -3.63
N ASP A 199 3.69 -7.75 -2.41
CA ASP A 199 4.84 -8.57 -2.04
C ASP A 199 4.42 -9.98 -1.66
N GLY A 200 5.37 -10.92 -1.60
CA GLY A 200 5.12 -12.31 -1.16
C GLY A 200 4.64 -12.46 0.29
N GLN A 201 4.41 -11.36 1.02
CA GLN A 201 3.81 -11.38 2.35
C GLN A 201 2.44 -10.70 2.38
N PHE A 202 1.94 -10.18 1.24
CA PHE A 202 0.64 -9.54 1.11
C PHE A 202 0.46 -8.37 2.10
N ASN A 203 1.56 -7.66 2.40
CA ASN A 203 1.58 -6.59 3.41
C ASN A 203 0.79 -5.36 2.98
N VAL A 204 0.59 -5.17 1.67
CA VAL A 204 -0.23 -4.08 1.14
C VAL A 204 -1.66 -4.12 1.70
N PHE A 205 -2.22 -5.32 1.89
CA PHE A 205 -3.58 -5.48 2.42
C PHE A 205 -3.69 -5.19 3.92
N GLU A 206 -2.57 -5.12 4.66
CA GLU A 206 -2.57 -4.80 6.09
C GLU A 206 -2.35 -3.30 6.36
N ARG A 207 -2.29 -2.47 5.32
CA ARG A 207 -2.04 -1.03 5.43
C ARG A 207 -3.34 -0.27 5.24
N ALA A 208 -3.72 0.52 6.24
CA ALA A 208 -5.00 1.23 6.25
C ALA A 208 -5.17 2.15 5.02
N TRP A 209 -4.10 2.87 4.66
CA TRP A 209 -4.07 3.69 3.44
C TRP A 209 -4.26 2.87 2.17
N CYS A 210 -3.53 1.76 2.03
CA CYS A 210 -3.62 0.92 0.85
C CYS A 210 -5.02 0.33 0.68
N VAL A 211 -5.64 -0.23 1.73
CA VAL A 211 -7.01 -0.78 1.61
C VAL A 211 -8.05 0.30 1.32
N ALA A 212 -7.87 1.52 1.82
CA ALA A 212 -8.72 2.67 1.46
C ALA A 212 -8.57 3.01 -0.04
N GLU A 213 -7.35 3.04 -0.56
CA GLU A 213 -7.09 3.24 -2.00
C GLU A 213 -7.71 2.13 -2.87
N LEU A 214 -7.68 0.87 -2.42
CA LEU A 214 -8.29 -0.25 -3.15
C LEU A 214 -9.80 -0.11 -3.27
N VAL A 215 -10.47 0.22 -2.16
CA VAL A 215 -11.92 0.39 -2.12
C VAL A 215 -12.32 1.63 -2.94
N GLU A 216 -11.61 2.75 -2.78
CA GLU A 216 -11.87 3.97 -3.56
C GLU A 216 -11.78 3.74 -5.07
N ALA A 217 -10.70 3.10 -5.55
CA ALA A 217 -10.52 2.80 -6.96
C ALA A 217 -11.68 1.94 -7.50
N HIS A 218 -12.06 0.90 -6.76
CA HIS A 218 -13.17 0.03 -7.14
C HIS A 218 -14.50 0.78 -7.27
N TYR A 219 -14.82 1.60 -6.27
CA TYR A 219 -16.07 2.36 -6.24
C TYR A 219 -16.16 3.42 -7.31
N SER A 220 -15.02 4.02 -7.62
CA SER A 220 -14.91 4.99 -8.68
C SER A 220 -14.92 4.32 -10.06
N GLY A 221 -14.92 2.98 -10.16
CA GLY A 221 -14.90 2.26 -11.44
C GLY A 221 -13.55 2.38 -12.16
N MET A 222 -12.49 2.67 -11.42
CA MET A 222 -11.12 2.73 -11.92
C MET A 222 -10.65 1.31 -12.23
N PRO A 223 -10.08 1.03 -13.41
CA PRO A 223 -9.43 -0.24 -13.68
C PRO A 223 -8.33 -0.52 -12.65
N GLN A 224 -8.33 -1.73 -12.08
CA GLN A 224 -7.33 -2.16 -11.10
C GLN A 224 -6.58 -3.38 -11.64
N ASN A 225 -5.25 -3.27 -11.72
CA ASN A 225 -4.35 -4.38 -12.01
C ASN A 225 -3.65 -4.79 -10.70
N ILE A 226 -3.39 -6.08 -10.54
CA ILE A 226 -2.60 -6.62 -9.45
C ILE A 226 -1.32 -7.22 -10.03
N GLU A 227 -0.21 -6.98 -9.37
CA GLU A 227 1.08 -7.50 -9.81
C GLU A 227 1.74 -8.20 -8.63
N MET A 228 1.99 -9.50 -8.80
CA MET A 228 2.47 -10.43 -7.77
C MET A 228 3.78 -11.06 -8.19
N LEU A 229 4.54 -11.59 -7.22
CA LEU A 229 5.81 -12.24 -7.50
C LEU A 229 5.63 -13.46 -8.40
N ASP A 230 4.63 -14.28 -8.06
CA ASP A 230 4.14 -15.47 -8.74
C ASP A 230 2.76 -15.82 -8.12
N ASP A 231 2.19 -16.96 -8.48
CA ASP A 231 0.93 -17.48 -7.91
C ASP A 231 1.11 -18.54 -6.81
N THR A 232 2.35 -18.85 -6.42
CA THR A 232 2.63 -19.97 -5.50
C THR A 232 2.04 -19.75 -4.10
N GLU A 233 2.07 -18.50 -3.61
CA GLU A 233 1.52 -18.10 -2.30
C GLU A 233 -0.01 -18.10 -2.24
N LEU A 234 -0.68 -18.24 -3.40
CA LEU A 234 -2.13 -18.35 -3.50
C LEU A 234 -2.59 -19.76 -3.91
N ASP A 235 -1.66 -20.72 -4.01
CA ASP A 235 -1.99 -22.11 -4.28
C ASP A 235 -2.76 -22.69 -3.08
N ILE A 236 -4.06 -22.87 -3.24
CA ILE A 236 -4.92 -23.44 -2.20
C ILE A 236 -4.70 -24.94 -1.97
N TYR A 237 -3.93 -25.59 -2.83
CA TYR A 237 -3.48 -26.96 -2.64
C TYR A 237 -2.13 -27.03 -1.93
N ALA A 238 -1.46 -25.89 -1.72
CA ALA A 238 -0.31 -25.83 -0.83
C ALA A 238 -0.76 -26.10 0.61
N ASP A 239 0.11 -26.75 1.38
CA ASP A 239 -0.13 -27.02 2.80
C ASP A 239 -0.26 -25.72 3.62
N ASP A 240 0.21 -24.58 3.10
CA ASP A 240 0.15 -23.28 3.73
C ASP A 240 -1.03 -22.42 3.20
N LEU A 241 -2.10 -22.36 4.00
CA LEU A 241 -3.26 -21.49 3.74
C LEU A 241 -3.20 -20.16 4.50
N SER A 242 -2.02 -19.75 5.00
CA SER A 242 -1.86 -18.56 5.84
C SER A 242 -2.29 -17.27 5.12
N VAL A 243 -1.87 -17.09 3.86
CA VAL A 243 -2.25 -15.93 3.03
C VAL A 243 -3.76 -15.89 2.81
N PHE A 244 -4.37 -17.01 2.44
CA PHE A 244 -5.82 -17.08 2.25
C PHE A 244 -6.59 -16.76 3.55
N LYS A 245 -6.16 -17.31 4.69
CA LYS A 245 -6.74 -16.99 6.01
C LYS A 245 -6.56 -15.52 6.37
N LYS A 246 -5.41 -14.93 6.06
CA LYS A 246 -5.12 -13.50 6.28
C LYS A 246 -6.08 -12.63 5.47
N LEU A 247 -6.22 -12.89 4.17
CA LEU A 247 -7.07 -12.08 3.29
C LEU A 247 -8.57 -12.24 3.60
N THR A 248 -9.03 -13.45 3.94
CA THR A 248 -10.45 -13.70 4.25
C THR A 248 -10.92 -13.12 5.58
N ASN A 249 -10.02 -12.93 6.54
CA ASN A 249 -10.31 -12.32 7.84
C ASN A 249 -9.93 -10.83 7.91
N LEU A 250 -9.54 -10.24 6.78
CA LEU A 250 -9.09 -8.87 6.73
C LEU A 250 -10.21 -7.89 7.10
N THR A 251 -9.91 -7.00 8.06
CA THR A 251 -10.74 -5.85 8.44
C THR A 251 -9.87 -4.60 8.48
N VAL A 252 -10.44 -3.46 8.09
CA VAL A 252 -9.76 -2.16 8.18
C VAL A 252 -9.38 -1.80 9.62
N LEU A 253 -10.07 -2.36 10.62
CA LEU A 253 -9.75 -2.17 12.03
C LEU A 253 -8.43 -2.83 12.44
N ASP A 254 -8.00 -3.89 11.76
CA ASP A 254 -6.74 -4.59 12.05
C ASP A 254 -5.58 -4.03 11.22
N CYS A 255 -5.90 -3.21 10.22
CA CYS A 255 -4.89 -2.54 9.40
C CYS A 255 -4.03 -1.57 10.21
N SER A 256 -2.81 -1.38 9.72
CA SER A 256 -1.76 -0.58 10.33
C SER A 256 -1.51 0.72 9.56
N SER A 257 -1.07 1.73 10.29
CA SER A 257 -0.55 3.01 9.79
C SER A 257 0.76 3.31 10.51
N SER A 258 1.61 4.13 9.90
CA SER A 258 2.86 4.57 10.55
C SER A 258 2.59 5.47 11.76
N ARG A 259 1.44 6.16 11.76
CA ARG A 259 0.98 7.04 12.83
C ARG A 259 -0.45 6.69 13.25
N PRO A 260 -0.77 6.57 14.54
CA PRO A 260 -2.13 6.30 14.99
C PRO A 260 -3.17 7.28 14.44
N GLU A 261 -2.83 8.56 14.38
CA GLU A 261 -3.73 9.63 13.92
C GLU A 261 -4.11 9.49 12.44
N ASP A 262 -3.21 8.92 11.62
CA ASP A 262 -3.50 8.65 10.21
C ASP A 262 -4.56 7.56 10.08
N LYS A 263 -4.51 6.52 10.93
CA LYS A 263 -5.54 5.47 10.95
C LYS A 263 -6.87 6.02 11.44
N GLU A 264 -6.86 6.87 12.47
CA GLU A 264 -8.08 7.54 12.93
C GLU A 264 -8.70 8.41 11.84
N ALA A 265 -7.89 9.14 11.07
CA ALA A 265 -8.37 9.95 9.96
C ALA A 265 -9.03 9.10 8.86
N ILE A 266 -8.44 7.96 8.50
CA ILE A 266 -9.03 7.02 7.52
C ILE A 266 -10.31 6.41 8.08
N LEU A 267 -10.31 5.94 9.33
CA LEU A 267 -11.50 5.37 9.94
C LEU A 267 -12.64 6.40 10.06
N ALA A 268 -12.31 7.68 10.23
CA ALA A 268 -13.30 8.76 10.27
C ALA A 268 -13.94 9.05 8.90
N THR A 269 -13.28 8.72 7.78
CA THR A 269 -13.91 8.79 6.44
C THR A 269 -14.78 7.57 6.13
N ILE A 270 -14.56 6.46 6.86
CA ILE A 270 -15.34 5.23 6.72
C ILE A 270 -16.61 5.33 7.57
N GLY A 271 -17.74 5.62 6.91
CA GLY A 271 -19.03 5.73 7.60
C GLY A 271 -19.48 4.43 8.28
N ASN A 272 -19.30 3.28 7.62
CA ASN A 272 -19.67 1.97 8.16
C ASN A 272 -18.55 0.95 7.89
N VAL A 273 -17.85 0.55 8.97
CA VAL A 273 -16.74 -0.41 8.91
C VAL A 273 -17.17 -1.77 8.34
N ALA A 274 -18.33 -2.29 8.74
CA ALA A 274 -18.78 -3.60 8.28
C ALA A 274 -19.12 -3.58 6.78
N GLU A 275 -19.65 -2.45 6.31
CA GLU A 275 -19.88 -2.23 4.88
C GLU A 275 -18.54 -2.14 4.14
N PHE A 276 -17.62 -1.30 4.61
CA PHE A 276 -16.27 -1.18 4.05
C PHE A 276 -15.53 -2.52 3.99
N ASP A 277 -15.58 -3.34 5.04
CA ASP A 277 -14.96 -4.66 5.06
C ASP A 277 -15.62 -5.60 4.05
N ALA A 278 -16.95 -5.58 3.92
CA ALA A 278 -17.65 -6.35 2.89
C ALA A 278 -17.25 -5.90 1.47
N GLN A 279 -17.05 -4.60 1.28
CA GLN A 279 -16.58 -4.02 0.03
C GLN A 279 -15.15 -4.45 -0.28
N LEU A 280 -14.23 -4.34 0.68
CA LEU A 280 -12.86 -4.80 0.55
C LEU A 280 -12.80 -6.29 0.18
N GLN A 281 -13.65 -7.12 0.79
CA GLN A 281 -13.77 -8.53 0.42
C GLN A 281 -14.27 -8.73 -1.03
N ALA A 282 -15.16 -7.88 -1.52
CA ALA A 282 -15.61 -7.89 -2.91
C ALA A 282 -14.50 -7.41 -3.88
N VAL A 283 -13.69 -6.43 -3.49
CA VAL A 283 -12.53 -5.99 -4.28
C VAL A 283 -11.52 -7.11 -4.44
N ILE A 284 -11.24 -7.86 -3.37
CA ILE A 284 -10.23 -8.93 -3.40
C ILE A 284 -10.76 -10.19 -4.11
N PHE A 285 -11.94 -10.68 -3.71
CA PHE A 285 -12.46 -12.00 -4.09
C PHE A 285 -13.70 -11.96 -5.00
N GLY A 286 -14.25 -10.78 -5.29
CA GLY A 286 -15.46 -10.65 -6.08
C GLY A 286 -15.31 -11.12 -7.52
N LYS A 287 -16.43 -11.17 -8.23
CA LYS A 287 -16.45 -11.48 -9.68
C LYS A 287 -15.77 -10.33 -10.43
N GLY A 288 -14.54 -10.56 -10.88
CA GLY A 288 -13.67 -9.53 -11.46
C GLY A 288 -12.86 -8.76 -10.41
N GLY A 289 -12.79 -9.24 -9.17
CA GLY A 289 -11.88 -8.71 -8.15
C GLY A 289 -10.41 -8.99 -8.46
N LEU A 290 -9.52 -8.43 -7.64
CA LEU A 290 -8.07 -8.46 -7.85
C LEU A 290 -7.54 -9.88 -8.03
N LEU A 291 -8.01 -10.84 -7.22
CA LEU A 291 -7.55 -12.23 -7.27
C LEU A 291 -8.45 -13.14 -8.11
N SER A 292 -9.35 -12.57 -8.92
CA SER A 292 -10.34 -13.36 -9.65
C SER A 292 -9.71 -14.33 -10.65
N ARG A 293 -8.57 -13.98 -11.28
CA ARG A 293 -7.85 -14.86 -12.22
C ARG A 293 -7.28 -16.10 -11.53
N GLN A 294 -6.72 -15.91 -10.35
CA GLN A 294 -6.09 -16.98 -9.55
C GLN A 294 -7.13 -17.95 -9.01
N PHE A 295 -8.40 -17.56 -8.97
CA PHE A 295 -9.50 -18.38 -8.49
C PHE A 295 -10.45 -18.87 -9.60
N ILE A 296 -10.09 -18.73 -10.89
CA ILE A 296 -10.87 -19.28 -12.00
C ILE A 296 -10.90 -20.81 -11.88
N GLY A 297 -12.09 -21.39 -11.69
CA GLY A 297 -12.32 -22.82 -11.51
C GLY A 297 -12.56 -23.25 -10.05
N PHE A 298 -12.47 -22.32 -9.10
CA PHE A 298 -12.65 -22.58 -7.66
C PHE A 298 -13.98 -22.00 -7.13
N ASP A 299 -15.11 -22.53 -7.61
CA ASP A 299 -16.44 -22.26 -7.04
C ASP A 299 -16.52 -22.60 -5.52
N SER A 300 -15.55 -23.35 -5.00
CA SER A 300 -15.46 -23.76 -3.59
C SER A 300 -14.92 -22.69 -2.64
N LEU A 301 -14.05 -21.77 -3.09
CA LEU A 301 -13.50 -20.72 -2.22
C LEU A 301 -14.53 -19.64 -1.92
N ASP A 302 -15.37 -19.34 -2.90
CA ASP A 302 -16.48 -18.43 -2.74
C ASP A 302 -17.54 -19.03 -1.78
N ALA A 303 -17.71 -20.37 -1.81
CA ALA A 303 -18.48 -21.10 -0.81
C ALA A 303 -17.79 -21.16 0.57
N ALA A 304 -16.47 -21.35 0.63
CA ALA A 304 -15.68 -21.42 1.87
C ALA A 304 -15.60 -20.07 2.58
N GLY A 305 -15.40 -18.98 1.84
CA GLY A 305 -15.44 -17.61 2.34
C GLY A 305 -16.84 -17.21 2.82
N ARG A 306 -17.90 -17.59 2.09
CA ARG A 306 -19.29 -17.43 2.56
C ARG A 306 -19.57 -18.26 3.82
N ALA A 307 -19.04 -19.49 3.92
CA ALA A 307 -19.19 -20.33 5.09
C ALA A 307 -18.41 -19.78 6.30
N ALA A 308 -17.17 -19.34 6.12
CA ALA A 308 -16.35 -18.73 7.16
C ALA A 308 -17.01 -17.46 7.72
N ARG A 309 -17.51 -16.56 6.83
CA ARG A 309 -18.26 -15.35 7.23
C ARG A 309 -19.55 -15.68 7.98
N ARG A 310 -20.30 -16.72 7.58
CA ARG A 310 -21.52 -17.16 8.28
C ARG A 310 -21.21 -17.79 9.64
N VAL A 311 -20.13 -18.56 9.75
CA VAL A 311 -19.68 -19.16 11.01
C VAL A 311 -19.20 -18.10 11.99
N ALA A 312 -18.44 -17.10 11.52
CA ALA A 312 -18.01 -15.97 12.34
C ALA A 312 -19.20 -15.13 12.83
N ALA A 313 -20.15 -14.79 11.95
CA ALA A 313 -21.36 -14.05 12.32
C ALA A 313 -22.24 -14.84 13.31
N ALA A 314 -22.40 -16.14 13.13
CA ALA A 314 -23.14 -17.02 14.04
C ALA A 314 -22.47 -17.14 15.41
N ALA A 315 -21.13 -17.23 15.45
CA ALA A 315 -20.37 -17.27 16.70
C ALA A 315 -20.53 -15.97 17.51
N THR A 316 -20.55 -14.82 16.84
CA THR A 316 -20.79 -13.50 17.48
C THR A 316 -22.22 -13.38 18.02
N LEU A 317 -23.23 -13.82 17.26
CA LEU A 317 -24.63 -13.86 17.70
C LEU A 317 -24.86 -14.82 18.88
N MET A 318 -24.19 -15.97 18.90
CA MET A 318 -24.27 -16.92 20.01
C MET A 318 -23.61 -16.37 21.28
N ARG A 319 -22.50 -15.63 21.15
CA ARG A 319 -21.84 -14.93 22.27
C ARG A 319 -22.67 -13.75 22.82
N ALA A 320 -23.43 -13.07 21.96
CA ALA A 320 -24.34 -12.01 22.39
C ALA A 320 -25.54 -12.59 23.18
N LYS A 321 -26.16 -13.67 22.69
CA LYS A 321 -27.28 -14.35 23.38
C LYS A 321 -26.89 -14.99 24.70
N SER A 322 -25.66 -15.49 24.83
CA SER A 322 -25.17 -16.03 26.11
C SER A 322 -24.88 -14.95 27.15
N ARG A 323 -24.55 -13.71 26.72
CA ARG A 323 -24.43 -12.54 27.60
C ARG A 323 -25.78 -11.95 28.03
N GLU A 324 -26.81 -12.02 27.20
CA GLU A 324 -28.17 -11.62 27.60
C GLU A 324 -28.79 -12.59 28.61
N ARG A 325 -28.47 -13.89 28.53
CA ARG A 325 -28.93 -14.89 29.50
C ARG A 325 -28.24 -14.84 30.86
N SER A 326 -27.14 -14.10 30.99
CA SER A 326 -26.40 -13.95 32.25
C SER A 326 -26.66 -12.64 32.99
N LEU A 327 -27.58 -11.80 32.51
CA LEU A 327 -28.09 -10.66 33.28
C LEU A 327 -29.08 -11.17 34.34
N PRO A 328 -28.82 -10.94 35.65
CA PRO A 328 -29.72 -11.43 36.69
C PRO A 328 -31.05 -10.70 36.61
N THR A 329 -32.13 -11.48 36.54
CA THR A 329 -33.51 -11.00 36.69
C THR A 329 -33.63 -10.24 38.01
N ARG A 330 -33.97 -8.95 37.94
CA ARG A 330 -34.26 -8.13 39.13
C ARG A 330 -35.32 -8.84 39.98
N PRO A 331 -35.14 -8.95 41.30
CA PRO A 331 -36.18 -9.51 42.15
C PRO A 331 -37.39 -8.59 42.14
N SER A 332 -38.56 -9.19 41.91
CA SER A 332 -39.86 -8.54 41.97
C SER A 332 -40.09 -8.00 43.38
N THR A 333 -40.29 -6.69 43.48
CA THR A 333 -40.92 -6.06 44.63
C THR A 333 -42.36 -6.51 44.68
N ASP A 334 -42.73 -7.28 45.70
CA ASP A 334 -44.12 -7.35 46.18
C ASP A 334 -44.14 -7.56 47.70
N THR A 335 -44.91 -6.66 48.33
CA THR A 335 -45.35 -6.54 49.74
C THR A 335 -44.30 -6.29 50.82
#